data_AF-A0A9E2EZC5-F1
#
_entry.id   AF-A0A9E2EZC5-F1
#
_cell.length_a   1.000
_cell.length_b   1.000
_cell.length_c   1.000
_cell.angle_alpha   90.00
_cell.angle_beta   90.00
_cell.angle_gamma   90.00
#
_symmetry.space_group_name_H-M   'P 1'
#
loop_
_entity.id
_entity.type
_entity.pdbx_description
1 polymer ?
#
loop_
_entity_poly.entity_id
_entity_poly.type
_entity_poly.pdbx_seq_one_letter_code
_entity_poly.pdbx_strand_id
1 'polypeptide(L)'
;MKFNKAIEIFFISICIVLIVGINGCKQTQVKTDIEDELIAFMQPYVENRDFDGYILIGKSDSILLSRGFGKDASPLTENSQFMVGSITKTFTAEAMTHLVEQRKISLTDPLTELVPSLPNASQIRIKDLLVHSSGIRDYYSLTEFNGVRTEAINLEDFTKWI
;
A
#
# COMPACT_ATOMS: atom_id res chain seq x y z
N MET A 1 8.36 31.70 59.00
CA MET A 1 7.82 30.33 58.86
C MET A 1 8.57 29.62 57.75
N LYS A 2 9.45 28.66 58.08
CA LYS A 2 10.13 27.84 57.06
C LYS A 2 9.18 26.68 56.73
N PHE A 3 8.52 26.73 55.58
CA PHE A 3 7.75 25.59 55.10
C PHE A 3 8.69 24.40 54.88
N ASN A 4 8.24 23.22 55.30
CA ASN A 4 9.04 22.00 55.22
C ASN A 4 9.24 21.66 53.74
N LYS A 5 10.49 21.62 53.27
CA LYS A 5 10.82 21.30 51.87
C LYS A 5 10.18 19.99 51.40
N ALA A 6 9.92 19.06 52.31
CA ALA A 6 9.21 17.81 52.01
C ALA A 6 7.74 18.03 51.55
N ILE A 7 7.06 19.05 52.09
CA ILE A 7 5.68 19.38 51.74
C ILE A 7 5.62 20.04 50.36
N GLU A 8 6.54 20.96 50.05
CA GLU A 8 6.62 21.58 48.73
C GLU A 8 6.92 20.56 47.63
N ILE A 9 7.84 19.61 47.88
CA ILE A 9 8.16 18.54 46.93
C ILE A 9 6.94 17.64 46.69
N PHE A 10 6.17 17.32 47.74
CA PHE A 10 4.96 16.51 47.62
C PHE A 10 3.88 17.17 46.75
N PHE A 11 3.64 18.47 46.91
CA PHE A 11 2.68 19.21 46.08
C PHE A 11 3.14 19.34 44.62
N ILE A 12 4.44 19.56 44.38
CA ILE A 12 5.00 19.62 43.02
C ILE A 12 4.86 18.27 42.31
N SER A 13 5.13 17.15 43.00
CA SER A 13 4.95 15.81 42.43
C SER A 13 3.48 15.51 42.08
N ILE A 14 2.52 15.93 42.90
CA ILE A 14 1.08 15.79 42.59
C ILE A 14 0.68 16.61 41.36
N CYS A 15 1.18 17.84 41.23
CA CYS A 15 0.90 18.67 40.06
C CYS A 15 1.44 18.07 38.76
N ILE A 16 2.62 17.45 38.78
CA ILE A 16 3.22 16.80 37.60
C ILE A 16 2.39 15.57 37.18
N VAL A 17 1.92 14.76 38.13
CA VAL A 17 1.06 13.60 37.84
C VAL A 17 -0.29 14.03 37.24
N LEU A 18 -0.88 15.12 37.74
CA LEU A 18 -2.13 15.66 37.21
C LEU A 18 -1.98 16.26 35.80
N ILE A 19 -0.85 16.90 35.50
CA ILE A 19 -0.58 17.47 34.16
C ILE A 19 -0.34 16.38 33.10
N VAL A 20 0.31 15.27 33.47
CA VAL A 20 0.56 14.15 32.55
C VAL A 20 -0.73 13.37 32.22
N GLY A 21 -1.66 13.24 33.18
CA GLY A 21 -2.93 12.53 32.97
C GLY A 21 -3.89 13.17 31.96
N ILE A 22 -3.82 14.48 31.73
CA ILE A 22 -4.77 15.20 30.87
C ILE A 22 -4.42 15.04 29.37
N ASN A 23 -3.15 14.82 29.03
CA ASN A 23 -2.72 14.70 27.62
C ASN A 23 -3.10 13.35 26.98
N GLY A 24 -3.43 12.32 27.76
CA GLY A 24 -3.82 11.01 27.25
C GLY A 24 -5.24 10.94 26.67
N CYS A 25 -6.13 11.89 27.01
CA CYS A 25 -7.56 11.77 26.69
C CYS A 25 -7.91 12.19 25.25
N LYS A 26 -7.08 13.02 24.59
CA LYS A 26 -7.40 13.56 23.26
C LYS A 26 -7.15 12.59 22.10
N GLN A 27 -6.15 11.72 22.22
CA GLN A 27 -5.77 10.82 21.13
C GLN A 27 -6.70 9.60 21.04
N THR A 28 -7.27 9.17 22.17
CA THR A 28 -8.25 8.08 22.21
C THR A 28 -9.58 8.49 21.56
N GLN A 29 -10.06 9.72 21.82
CA GLN A 29 -11.36 10.18 21.31
C GLN A 29 -11.41 10.29 19.78
N VAL A 30 -10.38 10.89 19.15
CA VAL A 30 -10.31 11.01 17.69
C VAL A 30 -10.24 9.65 16.99
N LYS A 31 -9.57 8.66 17.60
CA LYS A 31 -9.49 7.30 17.06
C LYS A 31 -10.85 6.60 17.09
N THR A 32 -11.58 6.72 18.19
CA THR A 32 -12.90 6.12 18.36
C THR A 32 -13.92 6.70 17.38
N ASP A 33 -13.94 8.02 17.19
CA ASP A 33 -14.90 8.69 16.28
C ASP A 33 -14.73 8.23 14.82
N ILE A 34 -13.48 8.10 14.34
CA ILE A 34 -13.18 7.64 12.97
C ILE A 34 -13.53 6.16 12.79
N GLU A 35 -13.30 5.33 13.82
CA GLU A 35 -13.60 3.90 13.77
C GLU A 35 -15.10 3.63 13.68
N ASP A 36 -15.90 4.31 14.50
CA ASP A 36 -17.35 4.16 14.47
C ASP A 36 -17.96 4.65 13.14
N GLU A 37 -17.47 5.77 12.61
CA GLU A 37 -17.91 6.29 11.31
C GLU A 37 -17.57 5.31 10.16
N LEU A 38 -16.35 4.76 10.15
CA LEU A 38 -15.95 3.79 9.14
C LEU A 38 -16.76 2.50 9.24
N ILE A 39 -16.98 1.98 10.45
CA ILE A 39 -17.79 0.77 10.65
C ILE A 39 -19.19 1.01 10.11
N ALA A 40 -19.83 2.12 10.47
CA ALA A 40 -21.16 2.47 9.98
C ALA A 40 -21.21 2.61 8.44
N PHE A 41 -20.18 3.21 7.84
CA PHE A 41 -20.06 3.34 6.39
C PHE A 41 -19.86 1.99 5.68
N MET A 42 -19.02 1.12 6.23
CA MET A 42 -18.68 -0.17 5.62
C MET A 42 -19.73 -1.25 5.86
N GLN A 43 -20.55 -1.12 6.91
CA GLN A 43 -21.56 -2.09 7.31
C GLN A 43 -22.44 -2.61 6.15
N PRO A 44 -23.07 -1.76 5.30
CA PRO A 44 -23.88 -2.27 4.19
C PRO A 44 -23.08 -3.08 3.16
N TYR A 45 -21.81 -2.74 2.92
CA TYR A 45 -20.96 -3.49 1.98
C TYR A 45 -20.54 -4.85 2.55
N VAL A 46 -20.32 -4.93 3.86
CA VAL A 46 -20.00 -6.19 4.54
C VAL A 46 -21.24 -7.08 4.59
N GLU A 47 -22.41 -6.55 4.95
CA GLU A 47 -23.68 -7.28 4.99
C GLU A 47 -24.12 -7.79 3.62
N ASN A 48 -23.99 -6.96 2.57
CA ASN A 48 -24.30 -7.35 1.20
C ASN A 48 -23.25 -8.26 0.55
N ARG A 49 -22.16 -8.59 1.28
CA ARG A 49 -21.03 -9.38 0.80
C ARG A 49 -20.25 -8.75 -0.36
N ASP A 50 -20.33 -7.44 -0.51
CA ASP A 50 -19.56 -6.67 -1.48
C ASP A 50 -18.12 -6.39 -1.01
N PHE A 51 -17.88 -6.46 0.30
CA PHE A 51 -16.55 -6.26 0.89
C PHE A 51 -16.13 -7.43 1.81
N ASP A 52 -14.87 -7.84 1.67
CA ASP A 52 -14.17 -8.81 2.54
C ASP A 52 -12.69 -8.44 2.51
N GLY A 53 -12.21 -7.77 3.54
CA GLY A 53 -10.90 -7.12 3.47
C GLY A 53 -10.48 -6.38 4.71
N TYR A 54 -9.32 -5.74 4.61
CA TYR A 54 -8.71 -4.98 5.70
C TYR A 54 -8.53 -3.53 5.28
N ILE A 55 -8.85 -2.60 6.19
CA ILE A 55 -8.72 -1.15 5.95
C ILE A 55 -7.73 -0.58 6.98
N LEU A 56 -6.73 0.14 6.46
CA LEU A 56 -5.79 0.93 7.25
C LEU A 56 -5.88 2.40 6.81
N ILE A 57 -6.02 3.30 7.78
CA ILE A 57 -6.02 4.75 7.57
C ILE A 57 -4.85 5.34 8.34
N GLY A 58 -3.89 5.90 7.61
CA GLY A 58 -2.72 6.59 8.16
C GLY A 58 -2.77 8.09 7.88
N LYS A 59 -2.22 8.89 8.78
CA LYS A 59 -1.98 10.33 8.58
C LYS A 59 -0.62 10.68 9.19
N SER A 60 0.27 11.23 8.35
CA SER A 60 1.67 11.46 8.73
C SER A 60 2.28 10.15 9.26
N ASP A 61 2.92 10.18 10.43
CA ASP A 61 3.59 9.00 11.01
C ASP A 61 2.67 8.19 11.93
N SER A 62 1.36 8.42 11.89
CA SER A 62 0.38 7.78 12.78
C SER A 62 -0.64 6.96 12.01
N ILE A 63 -0.86 5.73 12.45
CA ILE A 63 -2.03 4.92 12.07
C ILE A 63 -3.21 5.42 12.88
N LEU A 64 -4.20 5.99 12.21
CA LEU A 64 -5.45 6.46 12.83
C LEU A 64 -6.39 5.29 13.06
N LEU A 65 -6.44 4.34 12.12
CA LEU A 65 -7.32 3.18 12.17
C LEU A 65 -6.70 1.98 11.43
N SER A 66 -6.99 0.79 11.94
CA SER A 66 -6.57 -0.49 11.35
C SER A 66 -7.64 -1.54 11.68
N ARG A 67 -8.43 -1.98 10.69
CA ARG A 67 -9.63 -2.78 10.92
C ARG A 67 -9.84 -3.84 9.84
N GLY A 68 -10.07 -5.08 10.27
CA GLY A 68 -10.53 -6.17 9.40
C GLY A 68 -12.06 -6.23 9.32
N PHE A 69 -12.57 -6.50 8.13
CA PHE A 69 -13.97 -6.76 7.81
C PHE A 69 -14.05 -8.11 7.09
N GLY A 70 -14.20 -9.19 7.86
CA GLY A 70 -14.23 -10.55 7.33
C GLY A 70 -15.65 -11.11 7.20
N LYS A 71 -15.88 -11.94 6.18
CA LYS A 71 -17.16 -12.65 5.97
C LYS A 71 -17.36 -13.88 6.86
N ASP A 72 -16.26 -14.48 7.35
CA ASP A 72 -16.25 -15.78 8.04
C ASP A 72 -15.63 -15.72 9.44
N ALA A 73 -15.70 -16.83 10.19
CA ALA A 73 -15.21 -16.97 11.58
C ALA A 73 -13.69 -16.77 11.78
N SER A 74 -12.92 -16.52 10.71
CA SER A 74 -11.51 -16.15 10.81
C SER A 74 -11.38 -14.63 10.75
N PRO A 75 -11.05 -13.95 11.86
CA PRO A 75 -10.90 -12.51 11.85
C PRO A 75 -9.72 -12.12 10.94
N LEU A 76 -9.98 -11.22 9.98
CA LEU A 76 -8.91 -10.57 9.22
C LEU A 76 -8.10 -9.68 10.17
N THR A 77 -6.78 -9.79 10.09
CA THR A 77 -5.84 -9.04 10.93
C THR A 77 -4.87 -8.26 10.05
N GLU A 78 -4.08 -7.39 10.65
CA GLU A 78 -2.98 -6.68 9.98
C GLU A 78 -1.95 -7.62 9.33
N ASN A 79 -1.92 -8.89 9.74
CA ASN A 79 -1.01 -9.90 9.20
C ASN A 79 -1.65 -10.75 8.09
N SER A 80 -2.93 -10.53 7.77
CA SER A 80 -3.61 -11.23 6.68
C SER A 80 -2.98 -10.85 5.34
N GLN A 81 -2.73 -11.86 4.49
CA GLN A 81 -2.12 -11.67 3.18
C GLN A 81 -3.18 -11.59 2.08
N PHE A 82 -2.98 -10.69 1.12
CA PHE A 82 -3.88 -10.46 0.00
C PHE A 82 -3.12 -10.48 -1.33
N MET A 83 -3.77 -10.97 -2.38
CA MET A 83 -3.28 -10.79 -3.75
C MET A 83 -3.59 -9.35 -4.20
N VAL A 84 -2.60 -8.46 -4.09
CA VAL A 84 -2.79 -7.01 -4.34
C VAL A 84 -2.75 -6.60 -5.82
N GLY A 85 -2.56 -7.56 -6.73
CA GLY A 85 -2.62 -7.35 -8.17
C GLY A 85 -1.72 -6.21 -8.65
N SER A 86 -2.29 -5.23 -9.37
CA SER A 86 -1.53 -4.12 -9.98
C SER A 86 -0.80 -3.21 -9.00
N ILE A 87 -1.08 -3.25 -7.69
CA ILE A 87 -0.26 -2.57 -6.67
C ILE A 87 1.21 -3.06 -6.73
N THR A 88 1.43 -4.31 -7.15
CA THR A 88 2.77 -4.89 -7.37
C THR A 88 3.64 -4.04 -8.30
N LYS A 89 3.04 -3.32 -9.27
CA LYS A 89 3.79 -2.48 -10.24
C LYS A 89 4.57 -1.36 -9.55
N THR A 90 4.07 -0.81 -8.45
CA THR A 90 4.79 0.21 -7.67
C THR A 90 6.09 -0.33 -7.09
N PHE A 91 6.10 -1.57 -6.60
CA PHE A 91 7.30 -2.22 -6.10
C PHE A 91 8.29 -2.54 -7.23
N THR A 92 7.80 -2.99 -8.38
CA THR A 92 8.66 -3.20 -9.57
C THR A 92 9.28 -1.89 -10.04
N ALA A 93 8.51 -0.81 -10.08
CA ALA A 93 9.00 0.51 -10.44
C ALA A 93 10.08 1.00 -9.47
N GLU A 94 9.90 0.80 -8.16
CA GLU A 94 10.90 1.14 -7.15
C GLU A 94 12.19 0.33 -7.32
N ALA A 95 12.08 -0.98 -7.56
CA ALA A 95 13.23 -1.82 -7.86
C ALA A 95 14.02 -1.33 -9.08
N MET A 96 13.32 -0.86 -10.13
CA MET A 96 13.95 -0.26 -11.30
C MET A 96 14.63 1.08 -10.96
N THR A 97 14.00 1.94 -10.16
CA THR A 97 14.60 3.19 -9.69
C THR A 97 15.91 2.96 -8.95
N HIS A 98 15.97 1.96 -8.05
CA HIS A 98 17.23 1.60 -7.38
C HIS A 98 18.33 1.16 -8.34
N LEU A 99 17.99 0.46 -9.43
CA LEU A 99 18.98 0.09 -10.46
C LEU A 99 19.49 1.33 -11.22
N VAL A 100 18.62 2.32 -11.46
CA VAL A 100 19.00 3.61 -12.06
C VAL A 100 19.93 4.40 -11.14
N GLU A 101 19.62 4.48 -9.84
CA GLU A 101 20.47 5.12 -8.84
C GLU A 101 21.87 4.50 -8.76
N GLN A 102 21.93 3.17 -8.86
CA GLN A 102 23.17 2.40 -8.92
C GLN A 102 23.90 2.50 -10.27
N ARG A 103 23.37 3.26 -11.24
CA ARG A 103 23.89 3.39 -12.61
C ARG A 103 24.04 2.06 -13.35
N LYS A 104 23.24 1.06 -12.99
CA LYS A 104 23.21 -0.25 -13.67
C LYS A 104 22.39 -0.21 -14.96
N ILE A 105 21.42 0.69 -15.02
CA ILE A 105 20.58 1.01 -16.17
C ILE A 105 20.33 2.53 -16.18
N SER A 106 19.96 3.08 -17.33
CA SER A 106 19.42 4.44 -17.47
C SER A 106 17.99 4.39 -17.98
N LEU A 107 17.17 5.34 -17.53
CA LEU A 107 15.81 5.53 -18.04
C LEU A 107 15.75 5.76 -19.57
N THR A 108 16.84 6.22 -20.16
CA THR A 108 16.98 6.47 -21.60
C THR A 108 17.63 5.33 -22.36
N ASP A 109 18.01 4.24 -21.70
CA ASP A 109 18.55 3.08 -22.39
C ASP A 109 17.47 2.43 -23.26
N PRO A 110 17.83 1.94 -24.46
CA PRO A 110 16.93 1.13 -25.25
C PRO A 110 16.69 -0.21 -24.57
N LEU A 111 15.49 -0.77 -24.74
CA LEU A 111 15.12 -2.04 -24.13
C LEU A 111 15.95 -3.22 -24.66
N THR A 112 16.63 -3.06 -25.80
CA THR A 112 17.57 -4.05 -26.36
C THR A 112 18.70 -4.44 -25.41
N GLU A 113 19.09 -3.56 -24.48
CA GLU A 113 20.14 -3.87 -23.50
C GLU A 113 19.69 -4.93 -22.48
N LEU A 114 18.38 -5.08 -22.27
CA LEU A 114 17.80 -6.02 -21.31
C LEU A 114 17.13 -7.21 -21.99
N VAL A 115 16.41 -6.96 -23.10
CA VAL A 115 15.62 -7.97 -23.81
C VAL A 115 15.87 -7.85 -25.32
N PRO A 116 17.05 -8.28 -25.81
CA PRO A 116 17.43 -8.10 -27.22
C PRO A 116 16.56 -8.87 -28.21
N SER A 117 15.87 -9.93 -27.77
CA SER A 117 14.97 -10.73 -28.60
C SER A 117 13.59 -10.11 -28.80
N LEU A 118 13.26 -9.04 -28.07
CA LEU A 118 11.94 -8.41 -28.17
C LEU A 118 11.84 -7.56 -29.45
N PRO A 119 10.82 -7.76 -30.30
CA PRO A 119 10.58 -6.91 -31.45
C PRO A 119 10.48 -5.43 -31.05
N ASN A 120 10.99 -4.55 -31.90
CA ASN A 120 10.98 -3.11 -31.70
C ASN A 120 11.66 -2.60 -30.40
N ALA A 121 12.41 -3.44 -29.67
CA ALA A 121 13.06 -3.07 -28.42
C ALA A 121 14.04 -1.88 -28.54
N SER A 122 14.61 -1.65 -29.72
CA SER A 122 15.51 -0.50 -29.96
C SER A 122 14.77 0.84 -29.96
N GLN A 123 13.44 0.81 -30.16
CA GLN A 123 12.57 1.99 -30.17
C GLN A 123 11.97 2.27 -28.78
N ILE A 124 11.93 1.27 -27.90
CA ILE A 124 11.36 1.38 -26.55
C ILE A 124 12.47 1.77 -25.56
N ARG A 125 12.23 2.80 -24.74
CA ARG A 125 13.12 3.16 -23.62
C ARG A 125 12.61 2.55 -22.32
N ILE A 126 13.52 2.35 -21.37
CA ILE A 126 13.17 1.84 -20.03
C ILE A 126 12.07 2.69 -19.38
N LYS A 127 12.14 4.02 -19.49
CA LYS A 127 11.09 4.92 -18.97
C LYS A 127 9.70 4.66 -19.58
N ASP A 128 9.63 4.23 -20.83
CA ASP A 128 8.36 4.07 -21.53
C ASP A 128 7.56 2.88 -20.95
N LEU A 129 8.26 1.90 -20.35
CA LEU A 129 7.64 0.82 -19.59
C LEU A 129 7.04 1.32 -18.27
N LEU A 130 7.77 2.19 -17.55
CA LEU A 130 7.36 2.71 -16.24
C LEU A 130 6.13 3.62 -16.33
N VAL A 131 5.95 4.32 -17.45
CA VAL A 131 4.84 5.28 -17.66
C VAL A 131 3.81 4.79 -18.68
N HIS A 132 3.85 3.50 -19.04
CA HIS A 132 2.89 2.89 -19.97
C HIS A 132 2.81 3.57 -21.35
N SER A 133 3.94 4.04 -21.88
CA SER A 133 4.05 4.69 -23.21
C SER A 133 4.90 3.91 -24.22
N SER A 134 5.24 2.65 -23.93
CA SER A 134 6.08 1.81 -24.80
C SER A 134 5.41 1.40 -26.11
N GLY A 135 4.08 1.52 -26.19
CA GLY A 135 3.30 1.03 -27.34
C GLY A 135 3.07 -0.49 -27.35
N ILE A 136 3.59 -1.21 -26.35
CA ILE A 136 3.29 -2.64 -26.15
C ILE A 136 1.80 -2.78 -25.84
N ARG A 137 1.10 -3.63 -26.58
CA ARG A 137 -0.33 -3.84 -26.42
C ARG A 137 -0.65 -4.53 -25.09
N ASP A 138 -1.78 -4.16 -24.51
CA ASP A 138 -2.33 -4.86 -23.36
C ASP A 138 -2.79 -6.27 -23.78
N TYR A 139 -2.30 -7.29 -23.10
CA TYR A 139 -2.70 -8.67 -23.37
C TYR A 139 -4.18 -8.93 -23.08
N TYR A 140 -4.83 -8.15 -22.20
CA TYR A 140 -6.28 -8.24 -21.97
C TYR A 140 -7.10 -7.82 -23.19
N SER A 141 -6.54 -7.00 -24.09
CA SER A 141 -7.22 -6.57 -25.31
C SER A 141 -7.19 -7.62 -26.42
N LEU A 142 -6.50 -8.75 -26.20
CA LEU A 142 -6.37 -9.81 -27.18
C LEU A 142 -7.62 -10.70 -27.14
N THR A 143 -8.22 -10.96 -28.31
CA THR A 143 -9.40 -11.82 -28.47
C THR A 143 -9.20 -13.24 -27.94
N GLU A 144 -7.96 -13.72 -27.85
CA GLU A 144 -7.61 -15.03 -27.26
C GLU A 144 -7.66 -15.04 -25.72
N PHE A 145 -7.75 -13.87 -25.08
CA PHE A 145 -7.90 -13.70 -23.63
C PHE A 145 -9.37 -13.62 -23.18
N ASN A 146 -10.33 -13.60 -24.13
CA ASN A 146 -11.77 -13.68 -23.84
C ASN A 146 -12.24 -15.08 -23.38
N GLY A 147 -11.31 -16.03 -23.23
CA GLY A 147 -11.50 -17.29 -22.53
C GLY A 147 -10.44 -17.44 -21.43
N VAL A 148 -10.75 -18.24 -20.40
CA VAL A 148 -9.79 -18.57 -19.33
C VAL A 148 -8.66 -19.40 -19.94
N ARG A 149 -7.56 -18.76 -20.36
CA ARG A 149 -6.30 -19.47 -20.60
C ARG A 149 -5.76 -19.89 -19.23
N THR A 150 -5.68 -21.20 -19.01
CA THR A 150 -5.05 -21.81 -17.82
C THR A 150 -3.53 -21.94 -17.94
N GLU A 151 -2.96 -21.51 -19.06
CA GLU A 151 -1.54 -21.67 -19.38
C GLU A 151 -0.84 -20.31 -19.51
N ALA A 152 0.41 -20.25 -19.07
CA ALA A 152 1.23 -19.04 -19.14
C ALA A 152 1.51 -18.63 -20.60
N ILE A 153 1.44 -17.33 -20.89
CA ILE A 153 1.89 -16.79 -22.19
C ILE A 153 3.40 -16.97 -22.27
N ASN A 154 3.88 -17.77 -23.22
CA ASN A 154 5.30 -17.87 -23.49
C ASN A 154 5.79 -16.64 -24.28
N LEU A 155 7.09 -16.37 -24.21
CA LEU A 155 7.68 -15.19 -24.84
C LEU A 155 7.46 -15.17 -26.36
N GLU A 156 7.49 -16.34 -27.00
CA GLU A 156 7.28 -16.46 -28.45
C GLU A 156 5.88 -16.00 -28.86
N ASP A 157 4.85 -16.42 -28.13
CA ASP A 157 3.48 -15.98 -28.35
C ASP A 157 3.31 -14.50 -28.07
N PHE A 158 3.97 -13.94 -27.05
CA PHE A 158 3.96 -12.51 -26.77
C PHE A 158 4.62 -11.69 -27.89
N THR A 159 5.76 -12.16 -28.41
CA THR A 159 6.53 -11.44 -29.44
C THR A 159 5.82 -11.37 -30.80
N LYS A 160 4.87 -12.26 -31.11
CA LYS A 160 4.06 -12.17 -32.35
C LYS A 160 3.22 -10.89 -32.43
N TRP A 161 3.05 -10.16 -31.33
CA TRP A 161 2.11 -9.04 -31.21
C TRP A 161 2.78 -7.67 -31.02
N ILE A 162 4.11 -7.60 -31.09
CA ILE A 162 4.96 -6.42 -30.85
C ILE A 162 5.77 -6.14 -32.10
#